data_AF-A0AA95S456-F1
#
_entry.id   AF-A0AA95S456-F1
#
_cell.length_a   1.000
_cell.length_b   1.000
_cell.length_c   1.000
_cell.angle_alpha   90.00
_cell.angle_beta   90.00
_cell.angle_gamma   90.00
#
_symmetry.space_group_name_H-M   'P 1'
#
loop_
_entity.id
_entity.type
_entity.pdbx_description
1 polymer ?
#
loop_
_entity_poly.entity_id
_entity_poly.type
_entity_poly.pdbx_seq_one_letter_code
_entity_poly.pdbx_strand_id
1 'polypeptide(L)'
;MYLISFLKNLKKKSNWGIIVYMLLNSLLFLPFFQSGTNPRESLSFIFFCVLFYLISLAVMLSPIGEFILRLRTGSRPIKRRDLERKLKPLFDNVYQKAKIKDPTLPDNIKLFIHKSPIPNAFATGRKTVCVTQGLLDIPEDEIEAILAHEFGHLSHKDTDFLLAITVGNIFINIALWFIRLIWIILTIPLGFVLRMISENVGEKLHGVIMQFPVWAWTMFGMLFIKASSRQNEFAADRFAADLGYGSELASALDRVAGQCPDIGILKAMYSTHPDTDERIGRLQDLGAEYVAY
;
A
#
# COMPACT_ATOMS: atom_id res chain seq x y z
N MET A 1 -20.80 0.81 -7.05
CA MET A 1 -20.69 1.11 -5.60
C MET A 1 -19.24 1.34 -5.13
N TYR A 2 -18.30 0.44 -5.46
CA TYR A 2 -16.88 0.54 -5.06
C TYR A 2 -16.18 1.84 -5.50
N LEU A 3 -16.21 2.15 -6.80
CA LEU A 3 -15.57 3.36 -7.35
C LEU A 3 -16.12 4.68 -6.77
N ILE A 4 -17.44 4.76 -6.57
CA ILE A 4 -18.08 5.97 -6.01
C ILE A 4 -17.64 6.18 -4.55
N SER A 5 -17.59 5.11 -3.76
CA SER A 5 -17.08 5.17 -2.38
C SER A 5 -15.62 5.61 -2.35
N PHE A 6 -14.81 5.09 -3.27
CA PHE A 6 -13.40 5.47 -3.39
C PHE A 6 -13.25 6.96 -3.71
N LEU A 7 -13.97 7.47 -4.72
CA LEU A 7 -13.92 8.88 -5.11
C LEU A 7 -14.39 9.83 -4.00
N LYS A 8 -15.37 9.41 -3.18
CA LYS A 8 -15.79 10.18 -2.00
C LYS A 8 -14.67 10.24 -0.95
N ASN A 9 -14.03 9.11 -0.65
CA ASN A 9 -12.94 9.05 0.32
C ASN A 9 -11.66 9.75 -0.18
N LEU A 10 -11.42 9.80 -1.49
CA LEU A 10 -10.29 10.51 -2.08
C LEU A 10 -10.31 12.00 -1.73
N LYS A 11 -11.50 12.59 -1.50
CA LYS A 11 -11.63 14.02 -1.12
C LYS A 11 -11.21 14.33 0.32
N LYS A 12 -10.92 13.33 1.16
CA LYS A 12 -10.43 13.56 2.54
C LYS A 12 -9.06 14.24 2.49
N LYS A 13 -8.82 15.18 3.41
CA LYS A 13 -7.54 15.92 3.49
C LYS A 13 -6.33 15.01 3.64
N SER A 14 -6.46 13.86 4.32
CA SER A 14 -5.36 12.89 4.50
C SER A 14 -4.86 12.26 3.20
N ASN A 15 -5.68 12.27 2.14
CA ASN A 15 -5.41 11.56 0.89
C ASN A 15 -4.83 12.44 -0.23
N TRP A 16 -4.41 13.67 0.09
CA TRP A 16 -3.86 14.61 -0.87
C TRP A 16 -2.64 14.04 -1.62
N GLY A 17 -1.78 13.28 -0.92
CA GLY A 17 -0.58 12.67 -1.52
C GLY A 17 -0.92 11.65 -2.61
N ILE A 18 -2.01 10.91 -2.44
CA ILE A 18 -2.49 9.95 -3.44
C ILE A 18 -3.04 10.68 -4.68
N ILE A 19 -3.74 11.80 -4.49
CA ILE A 19 -4.19 12.65 -5.60
C ILE A 19 -3.00 13.17 -6.39
N VAL A 20 -2.00 13.74 -5.69
CA VAL A 20 -0.77 14.25 -6.32
C VAL A 20 -0.05 13.12 -7.07
N TYR A 21 0.06 11.93 -6.47
CA TYR A 21 0.64 10.77 -7.12
C TYR A 21 -0.13 10.37 -8.40
N MET A 22 -1.46 10.29 -8.35
CA MET A 22 -2.28 9.96 -9.52
C MET A 22 -2.14 11.01 -10.63
N LEU A 23 -2.10 12.30 -10.28
CA LEU A 23 -1.88 13.40 -11.22
C LEU A 23 -0.48 13.38 -11.81
N LEU A 24 0.55 13.16 -10.98
CA LEU A 24 1.92 13.03 -11.44
C LEU A 24 1.98 11.92 -12.50
N ASN A 25 1.44 10.74 -12.22
CA ASN A 25 1.47 9.61 -13.15
C ASN A 25 0.70 9.84 -14.45
N SER A 26 -0.35 10.66 -14.47
CA SER A 26 -1.02 11.00 -15.72
C SER A 26 -0.13 11.87 -16.64
N LEU A 27 0.84 12.61 -16.08
CA LEU A 27 1.79 13.40 -16.86
C LEU A 27 2.74 12.52 -17.70
N LEU A 28 3.02 11.28 -17.30
CA LEU A 28 3.86 10.36 -18.09
C LEU A 28 3.25 10.02 -19.46
N PHE A 29 1.94 10.20 -19.60
CA PHE A 29 1.24 9.95 -20.85
C PHE A 29 1.21 11.20 -21.77
N LEU A 30 1.62 12.38 -21.27
CA LEU A 30 1.64 13.62 -22.04
C LEU A 30 2.40 13.55 -23.37
N PRO A 31 3.61 12.96 -23.42
CA PRO A 31 4.37 12.86 -24.68
C PRO A 31 3.68 12.02 -25.75
N PHE A 32 2.86 11.03 -25.35
CA PHE A 32 2.08 10.22 -26.28
C PHE A 32 0.89 11.01 -26.88
N PHE A 33 0.47 12.13 -26.26
CA PHE A 33 -0.60 12.98 -26.79
C PHE A 33 -0.13 13.94 -27.89
N GLN A 34 1.16 14.31 -27.90
CA GLN A 34 1.73 15.26 -28.86
C GLN A 34 2.11 14.62 -30.21
N SER A 35 2.10 13.28 -30.32
CA SER A 35 2.40 12.59 -31.58
C SER A 35 1.20 12.46 -32.54
N GLY A 36 -0.01 12.76 -32.06
CA GLY A 36 -1.21 12.84 -32.90
C GLY A 36 -1.25 14.16 -33.67
N THR A 37 -1.17 14.10 -35.00
CA THR A 37 -1.15 15.29 -35.87
C THR A 37 -2.48 16.04 -35.92
N ASN A 38 -3.58 15.46 -35.39
CA ASN A 38 -4.92 16.02 -35.38
C ASN A 38 -5.47 16.26 -33.96
N PRO A 39 -5.90 17.49 -33.60
CA PRO A 39 -6.45 17.80 -32.27
C PRO A 39 -7.67 16.94 -31.85
N ARG A 40 -8.50 16.51 -32.80
CA ARG A 40 -9.67 15.65 -32.55
C ARG A 40 -9.27 14.21 -32.20
N GLU A 41 -8.18 13.72 -32.78
CA GLU A 41 -7.64 12.39 -32.49
C GLU A 41 -7.00 12.39 -31.10
N SER A 42 -6.26 13.44 -30.76
CA SER A 42 -5.70 13.63 -29.40
C SER A 42 -6.78 13.64 -28.32
N LEU A 43 -7.91 14.32 -28.57
CA LEU A 43 -9.01 14.41 -27.58
C LEU A 43 -9.74 13.06 -27.40
N SER A 44 -9.96 12.34 -28.50
CA SER A 44 -10.53 10.98 -28.46
C SER A 44 -9.61 10.01 -27.72
N PHE A 45 -8.30 10.09 -27.95
CA PHE A 45 -7.33 9.25 -27.27
C PHE A 45 -7.24 9.54 -25.76
N ILE A 46 -7.26 10.81 -25.34
CA ILE A 46 -7.33 11.18 -23.91
C ILE A 46 -8.56 10.58 -23.26
N PHE A 47 -9.72 10.68 -23.92
CA PHE A 47 -10.96 10.07 -23.42
C PHE A 47 -10.81 8.56 -23.23
N PHE A 48 -10.24 7.83 -24.20
CA PHE A 48 -9.98 6.39 -24.09
C PHE A 48 -8.99 6.04 -22.98
N CYS A 49 -7.90 6.82 -22.81
CA CYS A 49 -6.94 6.60 -21.73
C CYS A 49 -7.57 6.79 -20.36
N VAL A 50 -8.33 7.87 -20.16
CA VAL A 50 -9.05 8.13 -18.91
C VAL A 50 -10.08 7.02 -18.65
N LEU A 51 -10.84 6.64 -19.67
CA LEU A 51 -11.82 5.56 -19.57
C LEU A 51 -11.15 4.23 -19.19
N PHE A 52 -10.04 3.88 -19.85
CA PHE A 52 -9.29 2.65 -19.58
C PHE A 52 -8.71 2.65 -18.15
N TYR A 53 -8.17 3.79 -17.71
CA TYR A 53 -7.68 3.96 -16.35
C TYR A 53 -8.80 3.78 -15.32
N LEU A 54 -9.97 4.40 -15.55
CA LEU A 54 -11.15 4.24 -14.70
C LEU A 54 -11.66 2.80 -14.66
N ILE A 55 -11.67 2.10 -15.79
CA ILE A 55 -12.04 0.68 -15.88
C ILE A 55 -11.05 -0.17 -15.07
N SER A 56 -9.75 0.05 -15.25
CA SER A 56 -8.71 -0.68 -14.52
C SER A 56 -8.78 -0.43 -13.01
N LEU A 57 -9.05 0.81 -12.60
CA LEU A 57 -9.29 1.17 -11.21
C LEU A 57 -10.55 0.46 -10.67
N ALA A 58 -11.63 0.40 -11.44
CA ALA A 58 -12.85 -0.30 -11.06
C ALA A 58 -12.62 -1.82 -10.90
N VAL A 59 -11.85 -2.45 -11.80
CA VAL A 59 -11.47 -3.86 -11.72
C VAL A 59 -10.63 -4.12 -10.47
N MET A 60 -9.64 -3.26 -10.18
CA MET A 60 -8.79 -3.47 -9.00
C MET A 60 -9.53 -3.20 -7.68
N LEU A 61 -10.45 -2.24 -7.63
CA LEU A 61 -11.30 -2.02 -6.46
C LEU A 61 -12.36 -3.12 -6.26
N SER A 62 -12.48 -4.06 -7.20
CA SER A 62 -13.40 -5.19 -7.12
C SER A 62 -12.79 -6.38 -6.36
N PRO A 63 -13.58 -7.42 -6.06
CA PRO A 63 -13.07 -8.67 -5.46
C PRO A 63 -11.92 -9.31 -6.27
N ILE A 64 -11.81 -9.02 -7.57
CA ILE A 64 -10.73 -9.49 -8.43
C ILE A 64 -9.39 -8.85 -8.01
N GLY A 65 -9.34 -7.54 -7.79
CA GLY A 65 -8.11 -6.89 -7.35
C GLY A 65 -7.71 -7.29 -5.93
N GLU A 66 -8.68 -7.48 -5.04
CA GLU A 66 -8.43 -8.05 -3.71
C GLU A 66 -7.88 -9.48 -3.79
N PHE A 67 -8.35 -10.30 -4.74
CA PHE A 67 -7.76 -11.61 -5.01
C PHE A 67 -6.32 -11.51 -5.53
N ILE A 68 -6.03 -10.60 -6.45
CA ILE A 68 -4.67 -10.36 -6.96
C ILE A 68 -3.72 -9.92 -5.83
N LEU A 69 -4.15 -9.00 -4.95
CA LEU A 69 -3.34 -8.59 -3.81
C LEU A 69 -3.04 -9.74 -2.86
N ARG A 70 -4.05 -10.57 -2.53
CA ARG A 70 -3.84 -11.77 -1.68
C ARG A 70 -2.79 -12.72 -2.24
N LEU A 71 -2.76 -12.90 -3.56
CA LEU A 71 -1.73 -13.71 -4.21
C LEU A 71 -0.36 -13.05 -4.09
N ARG A 72 -0.28 -11.73 -4.29
CA ARG A 72 0.98 -10.96 -4.20
C ARG A 72 1.55 -10.93 -2.78
N THR A 73 0.70 -10.81 -1.76
CA THR A 73 1.10 -10.83 -0.35
C THR A 73 1.32 -12.25 0.17
N GLY A 74 0.97 -13.28 -0.60
CA GLY A 74 1.06 -14.68 -0.18
C GLY A 74 0.11 -15.02 0.97
N SER A 75 -1.02 -14.33 1.08
CA SER A 75 -2.07 -14.59 2.07
C SER A 75 -2.84 -15.86 1.71
N ARG A 76 -2.78 -16.89 2.56
CA ARG A 76 -3.38 -18.21 2.32
C ARG A 76 -4.54 -18.44 3.29
N PRO A 77 -5.59 -19.18 2.88
CA PRO A 77 -6.65 -19.55 3.80
C PRO A 77 -6.08 -20.43 4.93
N ILE A 78 -6.58 -20.23 6.14
CA ILE A 78 -6.20 -21.04 7.31
C ILE A 78 -6.74 -22.46 7.09
N LYS A 79 -5.84 -23.45 6.98
CA LYS A 79 -6.20 -24.86 6.82
C LYS A 79 -6.11 -25.66 8.12
N ARG A 80 -5.26 -25.22 9.06
CA ARG A 80 -5.03 -25.89 10.35
C ARG A 80 -6.12 -25.48 11.34
N ARG A 81 -6.87 -26.45 11.85
CA ARG A 81 -8.04 -26.22 12.72
C ARG A 81 -7.68 -25.63 14.09
N ASP A 82 -6.51 -25.93 14.60
CA ASP A 82 -5.99 -25.39 15.85
C ASP A 82 -5.63 -23.91 15.73
N LEU A 83 -5.01 -23.50 14.62
CA LEU A 83 -4.75 -22.08 14.33
C LEU A 83 -6.06 -21.31 14.17
N GLU A 84 -7.01 -21.90 13.44
CA GLU A 84 -8.34 -21.32 13.30
C GLU A 84 -9.04 -21.18 14.65
N ARG A 85 -8.95 -22.19 15.53
CA ARG A 85 -9.55 -22.16 16.87
C ARG A 85 -8.94 -21.08 17.77
N LYS A 86 -7.64 -20.81 17.65
CA LYS A 86 -6.97 -19.75 18.41
C LYS A 86 -7.32 -18.35 17.88
N LEU A 87 -7.24 -18.15 16.57
CA LEU A 87 -7.37 -16.81 15.98
C LEU A 87 -8.81 -16.35 15.76
N LYS A 88 -9.73 -17.27 15.42
CA LYS A 88 -11.10 -16.92 15.06
C LYS A 88 -11.86 -16.23 16.20
N PRO A 89 -11.77 -16.66 17.47
CA PRO A 89 -12.43 -15.95 18.58
C PRO A 89 -11.92 -14.51 18.76
N LEU A 90 -10.59 -14.32 18.72
CA LEU A 90 -9.96 -13.00 18.84
C LEU A 90 -10.41 -12.08 17.69
N PHE A 91 -10.36 -12.61 16.47
CA PHE A 91 -10.83 -11.90 15.27
C PHE A 91 -12.31 -11.54 15.35
N ASP A 92 -13.17 -12.49 15.74
CA ASP A 92 -14.61 -12.27 15.82
C ASP A 92 -14.95 -11.24 16.91
N ASN A 93 -14.29 -11.29 18.08
CA ASN A 93 -14.47 -10.33 19.18
C ASN A 93 -14.18 -8.89 18.73
N VAL A 94 -12.98 -8.68 18.17
CA VAL A 94 -12.57 -7.36 17.68
C VAL A 94 -13.45 -6.90 16.52
N TYR A 95 -13.80 -7.79 15.59
CA TYR A 95 -14.69 -7.48 14.47
C TYR A 95 -16.06 -6.99 14.95
N GLN A 96 -16.66 -7.62 15.97
CA GLN A 96 -17.96 -7.16 16.50
C GLN A 96 -17.85 -5.77 17.11
N LYS A 97 -16.82 -5.50 17.93
CA LYS A 97 -16.59 -4.16 18.50
C LYS A 97 -16.36 -3.12 17.41
N ALA A 98 -15.54 -3.44 16.41
CA ALA A 98 -15.26 -2.56 15.28
C ALA A 98 -16.53 -2.26 14.46
N LYS A 99 -17.38 -3.27 14.22
CA LYS A 99 -18.63 -3.11 13.47
C LYS A 99 -19.70 -2.30 14.22
N ILE A 100 -19.74 -2.40 15.55
CA ILE A 100 -20.59 -1.52 16.37
C ILE A 100 -20.15 -0.07 16.24
N LYS A 101 -18.83 0.18 16.27
CA LYS A 101 -18.25 1.52 16.13
C LYS A 101 -18.41 2.10 14.72
N ASP A 102 -18.19 1.30 13.69
CA ASP A 102 -18.39 1.68 12.29
C ASP A 102 -19.27 0.66 11.54
N PRO A 103 -20.58 0.93 11.43
CA PRO A 103 -21.52 0.09 10.68
C PRO A 103 -21.23 0.02 9.17
N THR A 104 -20.33 0.86 8.64
CA THR A 104 -19.96 0.83 7.22
C THR A 104 -18.94 -0.25 6.88
N LEU A 105 -18.37 -0.91 7.90
CA LEU A 105 -17.52 -2.08 7.74
C LEU A 105 -18.28 -3.18 6.98
N PRO A 106 -17.66 -3.78 5.95
CA PRO A 106 -18.34 -4.74 5.11
C PRO A 106 -18.66 -6.02 5.88
N ASP A 107 -19.83 -6.58 5.58
CA ASP A 107 -20.14 -7.95 5.99
C ASP A 107 -19.16 -8.93 5.34
N ASN A 108 -18.75 -9.92 6.14
CA ASN A 108 -17.99 -11.09 5.70
C ASN A 108 -16.48 -10.80 5.46
N ILE A 109 -15.83 -10.04 6.36
CA ILE A 109 -14.37 -9.91 6.40
C ILE A 109 -13.78 -11.28 6.76
N LYS A 110 -12.80 -11.72 5.97
CA LYS A 110 -12.20 -13.05 6.07
C LYS A 110 -10.79 -12.96 6.62
N LEU A 111 -10.46 -13.90 7.50
CA LEU A 111 -9.15 -14.07 8.07
C LEU A 111 -8.27 -15.00 7.22
N PHE A 112 -7.05 -14.59 6.94
CA PHE A 112 -6.02 -15.33 6.22
C PHE A 112 -4.73 -15.41 7.06
N ILE A 113 -3.84 -16.33 6.68
CA ILE A 113 -2.53 -16.47 7.30
C ILE A 113 -1.39 -16.38 6.26
N HIS A 114 -0.32 -15.69 6.63
CA HIS A 114 0.92 -15.59 5.88
C HIS A 114 2.05 -16.30 6.62
N LYS A 115 2.87 -17.05 5.89
CA LYS A 115 4.02 -17.78 6.46
C LYS A 115 5.21 -16.82 6.60
N SER A 116 5.23 -16.08 7.70
CA SER A 116 6.37 -15.27 8.14
C SER A 116 6.58 -15.46 9.64
N PRO A 117 7.82 -15.66 10.11
CA PRO A 117 8.14 -15.74 11.53
C PRO A 117 8.05 -14.37 12.23
N ILE A 118 7.96 -13.28 11.45
CA ILE A 118 7.91 -11.92 12.00
C ILE A 118 6.45 -11.60 12.37
N PRO A 119 6.17 -11.19 13.61
CA PRO A 119 4.84 -10.87 14.09
C PRO A 119 4.29 -9.63 13.39
N ASN A 120 3.24 -9.82 12.60
CA ASN A 120 2.55 -8.75 11.89
C ASN A 120 1.11 -9.16 11.53
N ALA A 121 0.26 -8.17 11.30
CA ALA A 121 -1.00 -8.34 10.59
C ALA A 121 -1.11 -7.28 9.49
N PHE A 122 -1.97 -7.50 8.51
CA PHE A 122 -2.28 -6.47 7.51
C PHE A 122 -3.65 -6.72 6.89
N ALA A 123 -4.39 -5.64 6.69
CA ALA A 123 -5.60 -5.62 5.88
C ALA A 123 -5.27 -5.51 4.39
N THR A 124 -6.04 -6.19 3.53
CA THR A 124 -5.91 -6.11 2.07
C THR A 124 -7.27 -6.01 1.41
N GLY A 125 -7.44 -5.03 0.53
CA GLY A 125 -8.74 -4.73 -0.05
C GLY A 125 -9.79 -4.43 1.02
N ARG A 126 -11.02 -4.90 0.85
CA ARG A 126 -12.12 -4.52 1.75
C ARG A 126 -12.56 -5.63 2.69
N LYS A 127 -12.29 -6.89 2.34
CA LYS A 127 -12.84 -8.05 3.05
C LYS A 127 -11.78 -9.07 3.46
N THR A 128 -10.53 -8.65 3.55
CA THR A 128 -9.44 -9.55 3.91
C THR A 128 -8.56 -8.91 4.98
N VAL A 129 -8.36 -9.66 6.07
CA VAL A 129 -7.30 -9.41 7.06
C VAL A 129 -6.39 -10.62 7.05
N CYS A 130 -5.08 -10.41 7.04
CA CYS A 130 -4.08 -11.46 7.06
C CYS A 130 -3.18 -11.30 8.28
N VAL A 131 -3.01 -12.38 9.05
CA VAL A 131 -2.05 -12.44 10.16
C VAL A 131 -0.81 -13.24 9.76
N THR A 132 0.34 -12.94 10.33
CA THR A 132 1.55 -13.77 10.14
C THR A 132 1.61 -14.92 11.14
N GLN A 133 2.46 -15.89 10.89
CA GLN A 133 2.70 -16.99 11.81
C GLN A 133 3.37 -16.50 13.10
N GLY A 134 4.31 -15.56 13.03
CA GLY A 134 4.97 -14.98 14.21
C GLY A 134 4.00 -14.26 15.16
N LEU A 135 2.86 -13.78 14.64
CA LEU A 135 1.84 -13.14 15.47
C LEU A 135 1.21 -14.14 16.46
N LEU A 136 1.25 -15.44 16.17
CA LEU A 136 0.69 -16.48 17.04
C LEU A 136 1.47 -16.66 18.34
N ASP A 137 2.71 -16.17 18.41
CA ASP A 137 3.63 -16.35 19.53
C ASP A 137 3.56 -15.17 20.53
N ILE A 138 2.72 -14.17 20.24
CA ILE A 138 2.49 -12.98 21.05
C ILE A 138 1.24 -13.16 21.95
N PRO A 139 1.13 -12.45 23.09
CA PRO A 139 -0.06 -12.45 23.95
C PRO A 139 -1.37 -12.15 23.19
N GLU A 140 -2.47 -12.79 23.58
CA GLU A 140 -3.75 -12.71 22.85
C GLU A 140 -4.37 -11.31 22.84
N ASP A 141 -4.18 -10.55 23.90
CA ASP A 141 -4.56 -9.15 24.07
C ASP A 141 -3.81 -8.23 23.07
N GLU A 142 -2.50 -8.44 22.91
CA GLU A 142 -1.70 -7.74 21.90
C GLU A 142 -2.12 -8.13 20.46
N ILE A 143 -2.50 -9.40 20.23
CA ILE A 143 -3.07 -9.84 18.94
C ILE A 143 -4.40 -9.12 18.66
N GLU A 144 -5.30 -9.04 19.64
CA GLU A 144 -6.57 -8.31 19.49
C GLU A 144 -6.33 -6.82 19.20
N ALA A 145 -5.34 -6.20 19.84
CA ALA A 145 -4.97 -4.81 19.62
C ALA A 145 -4.44 -4.56 18.20
N ILE A 146 -3.57 -5.43 17.70
CA ILE A 146 -3.08 -5.37 16.31
C ILE A 146 -4.24 -5.58 15.33
N LEU A 147 -5.14 -6.52 15.59
CA LEU A 147 -6.34 -6.71 14.76
C LEU A 147 -7.24 -5.47 14.78
N ALA A 148 -7.40 -4.82 15.93
CA ALA A 148 -8.20 -3.60 16.07
C ALA A 148 -7.63 -2.45 15.23
N HIS A 149 -6.30 -2.30 15.20
CA HIS A 149 -5.61 -1.38 14.31
C HIS A 149 -5.90 -1.68 12.83
N GLU A 150 -5.80 -2.95 12.42
CA GLU A 150 -6.09 -3.36 11.03
C GLU A 150 -7.57 -3.14 10.63
N PHE A 151 -8.51 -3.31 11.56
CA PHE A 151 -9.90 -2.94 11.32
C PHE A 151 -10.09 -1.43 11.17
N GLY A 152 -9.26 -0.62 11.83
CA GLY A 152 -9.19 0.83 11.61
C GLY A 152 -8.87 1.16 10.15
N HIS A 153 -7.89 0.49 9.55
CA HIS A 153 -7.58 0.66 8.13
C HIS A 153 -8.75 0.26 7.21
N LEU A 154 -9.47 -0.82 7.53
CA LEU A 154 -10.66 -1.23 6.77
C LEU A 154 -11.82 -0.23 6.90
N SER A 155 -12.05 0.30 8.11
CA SER A 155 -13.06 1.33 8.40
C SER A 155 -12.77 2.62 7.63
N HIS A 156 -11.54 3.10 7.68
CA HIS A 156 -11.12 4.31 6.96
C HIS A 156 -11.02 4.12 5.44
N LYS A 157 -10.98 2.86 4.99
CA LYS A 157 -10.78 2.38 3.62
C LYS A 157 -9.40 2.73 3.07
N ASP A 158 -8.40 2.66 3.93
CA ASP A 158 -7.01 2.98 3.57
C ASP A 158 -6.46 1.98 2.55
N THR A 159 -6.87 0.72 2.68
CA THR A 159 -6.55 -0.39 1.78
C THR A 159 -7.08 -0.23 0.35
N ASP A 160 -8.14 0.57 0.12
CA ASP A 160 -8.60 0.91 -1.23
C ASP A 160 -7.56 1.76 -1.98
N PHE A 161 -6.83 2.62 -1.26
CA PHE A 161 -5.78 3.43 -1.86
C PHE A 161 -4.56 2.59 -2.22
N LEU A 162 -4.24 1.56 -1.44
CA LEU A 162 -3.20 0.59 -1.80
C LEU A 162 -3.54 -0.11 -3.14
N LEU A 163 -4.81 -0.49 -3.33
CA LEU A 163 -5.30 -1.03 -4.60
C LEU A 163 -5.13 -0.01 -5.74
N ALA A 164 -5.54 1.24 -5.54
CA ALA A 164 -5.41 2.30 -6.55
C ALA A 164 -3.95 2.61 -6.92
N ILE A 165 -3.05 2.67 -5.93
CA ILE A 165 -1.61 2.85 -6.13
C ILE A 165 -1.03 1.67 -6.92
N THR A 166 -1.49 0.44 -6.65
CA THR A 166 -1.05 -0.75 -7.38
C THR A 166 -1.43 -0.66 -8.86
N VAL A 167 -2.65 -0.20 -9.18
CA VAL A 167 -3.04 0.07 -10.58
C VAL A 167 -2.11 1.10 -11.21
N GLY A 168 -1.94 2.25 -10.55
CA GLY A 168 -1.04 3.30 -11.02
C GLY A 168 0.37 2.77 -11.33
N ASN A 169 0.93 1.97 -10.42
CA ASN A 169 2.23 1.34 -10.61
C ASN A 169 2.30 0.41 -11.82
N ILE A 170 1.27 -0.39 -12.10
CA ILE A 170 1.25 -1.25 -13.28
C ILE A 170 1.31 -0.39 -14.55
N PHE A 171 0.51 0.68 -14.61
CA PHE A 171 0.51 1.62 -15.73
C PHE A 171 1.84 2.32 -15.93
N ILE A 172 2.44 2.82 -14.85
CA ILE A 172 3.75 3.46 -14.87
C ILE A 172 4.79 2.47 -15.39
N ASN A 173 4.80 1.23 -14.89
CA ASN A 173 5.78 0.23 -15.32
C ASN A 173 5.62 -0.09 -16.81
N ILE A 174 4.40 -0.20 -17.33
CA ILE A 174 4.15 -0.39 -18.76
C ILE A 174 4.62 0.82 -19.56
N ALA A 175 4.26 2.04 -19.16
CA ALA A 175 4.67 3.27 -19.85
C ALA A 175 6.19 3.43 -19.85
N LEU A 176 6.85 3.22 -18.71
CA LEU A 176 8.30 3.23 -18.58
C LEU A 176 8.95 2.13 -19.41
N TRP A 177 8.33 0.96 -19.55
CA TRP A 177 8.83 -0.11 -20.41
C TRP A 177 8.83 0.31 -21.89
N PHE A 178 7.75 0.93 -22.37
CA PHE A 178 7.70 1.48 -23.73
C PHE A 178 8.69 2.64 -23.94
N ILE A 179 8.76 3.58 -22.99
CA ILE A 179 9.74 4.68 -23.03
C ILE A 179 11.15 4.10 -23.09
N ARG A 180 11.49 3.14 -22.22
CA ARG A 180 12.79 2.45 -22.25
C ARG A 180 13.05 1.76 -23.59
N LEU A 181 12.06 1.09 -24.16
CA LEU A 181 12.21 0.41 -25.46
C LEU A 181 12.53 1.40 -26.58
N ILE A 182 11.75 2.48 -26.70
CA ILE A 182 11.98 3.55 -27.69
C ILE A 182 13.36 4.18 -27.46
N TRP A 183 13.68 4.48 -26.21
CA TRP A 183 14.92 5.15 -25.85
C TRP A 183 16.16 4.27 -26.09
N ILE A 184 16.07 2.95 -25.87
CA ILE A 184 17.11 1.98 -26.26
C ILE A 184 17.32 2.05 -27.76
N ILE A 185 16.24 1.93 -28.56
CA ILE A 185 16.32 1.95 -30.04
C ILE A 185 16.99 3.23 -30.54
N LEU A 186 16.60 4.40 -30.01
CA LEU A 186 17.13 5.70 -30.42
C LEU A 186 18.59 5.92 -30.02
N THR A 187 19.07 5.24 -28.97
CA THR A 187 20.41 5.47 -28.42
C THR A 187 21.41 4.36 -28.74
N ILE A 188 21.02 3.31 -29.49
CA ILE A 188 21.95 2.33 -30.08
C ILE A 188 23.13 3.04 -30.79
N PRO A 189 22.93 4.10 -31.60
CA PRO A 189 24.04 4.80 -32.25
C PRO A 189 24.95 5.53 -31.25
N LEU A 190 24.37 6.15 -30.22
CA LEU A 190 25.11 6.87 -29.18
C LEU A 190 25.92 5.90 -28.29
N GLY A 191 25.35 4.75 -27.94
CA GLY A 191 26.03 3.69 -27.21
C GLY A 191 27.21 3.10 -27.98
N PHE A 192 27.08 2.98 -29.31
CA PHE A 192 28.19 2.60 -30.20
C PHE A 192 29.31 3.64 -30.19
N VAL A 193 28.99 4.94 -30.32
CA VAL A 193 29.96 6.04 -30.30
C VAL A 193 30.67 6.15 -28.95
N LEU A 194 29.95 6.05 -27.83
CA LEU A 194 30.54 6.15 -26.49
C LEU A 194 31.47 4.96 -26.17
N ARG A 195 31.14 3.74 -26.63
CA ARG A 195 32.03 2.56 -26.52
C ARG A 195 33.33 2.73 -27.31
N MET A 196 33.31 3.41 -28.46
CA MET A 196 34.51 3.69 -29.26
C MET A 196 35.50 4.65 -28.56
N ILE A 197 35.03 5.47 -27.62
CA ILE A 197 35.88 6.41 -26.86
C ILE A 197 36.46 5.74 -25.60
N SER A 198 35.65 4.97 -24.87
CA SER A 198 36.10 4.19 -23.70
C SER A 198 35.03 3.17 -23.32
N GLU A 199 35.35 1.87 -23.39
CA GLU A 199 34.40 0.78 -23.08
C GLU A 199 33.84 0.89 -21.65
N ASN A 200 34.70 1.16 -20.65
CA ASN A 200 34.30 1.18 -19.24
C ASN A 200 33.57 2.46 -18.81
N VAL A 201 33.89 3.62 -19.41
CA VAL A 201 33.24 4.90 -19.07
C VAL A 201 31.93 5.05 -19.84
N GLY A 202 31.89 4.61 -21.10
CA GLY A 202 30.71 4.65 -21.95
C GLY A 202 29.53 3.86 -21.38
N GLU A 203 29.75 2.63 -20.91
CA GLU A 203 28.68 1.81 -20.33
C GLU A 203 28.14 2.38 -19.01
N LYS A 204 29.02 2.81 -18.10
CA LYS A 204 28.61 3.34 -16.80
C LYS A 204 27.86 4.66 -16.93
N LEU A 205 28.37 5.58 -17.75
CA LEU A 205 27.75 6.89 -17.94
C LEU A 205 26.41 6.77 -18.67
N HIS A 206 26.33 5.89 -19.67
CA HIS A 206 25.07 5.57 -20.34
C HIS A 206 24.06 5.00 -19.34
N GLY A 207 24.44 4.02 -18.51
CA GLY A 207 23.55 3.44 -17.50
C GLY A 207 22.98 4.48 -16.52
N VAL A 208 23.81 5.40 -16.02
CA VAL A 208 23.39 6.45 -15.08
C VAL A 208 22.44 7.44 -15.74
N ILE A 209 22.77 7.98 -16.91
CA ILE A 209 21.92 8.93 -17.65
C ILE A 209 20.57 8.29 -18.00
N MET A 210 20.56 6.99 -18.31
CA MET A 210 19.35 6.26 -18.68
C MET A 210 18.42 5.95 -17.51
N GLN A 211 18.98 5.60 -16.35
CA GLN A 211 18.19 5.15 -15.20
C GLN A 211 17.79 6.29 -14.27
N PHE A 212 18.55 7.38 -14.24
CA PHE A 212 18.35 8.48 -13.31
C PHE A 212 16.96 9.15 -13.41
N PRO A 213 16.42 9.50 -14.60
CA PRO A 213 15.11 10.16 -14.68
C PRO A 213 13.96 9.27 -14.20
N VAL A 214 14.02 7.97 -14.54
CA VAL A 214 13.02 6.98 -14.10
C VAL A 214 13.10 6.75 -12.60
N TRP A 215 14.31 6.66 -12.07
CA TRP A 215 14.54 6.54 -10.64
C TRP A 215 14.04 7.78 -9.90
N ALA A 216 14.43 8.98 -10.34
CA ALA A 216 14.02 10.25 -9.75
C ALA A 216 12.49 10.40 -9.74
N TRP A 217 11.82 10.06 -10.84
CA TRP A 217 10.37 10.06 -10.94
C TRP A 217 9.70 9.13 -9.92
N THR A 218 10.18 7.89 -9.85
CA THR A 218 9.65 6.87 -8.94
C THR A 218 9.85 7.29 -7.48
N MET A 219 11.05 7.79 -7.16
CA MET A 219 11.38 8.30 -5.83
C MET A 219 10.48 9.48 -5.46
N PHE A 220 10.29 10.43 -6.35
CA PHE A 220 9.45 11.60 -6.12
C PHE A 220 7.98 11.23 -5.89
N GLY A 221 7.44 10.31 -6.70
CA GLY A 221 6.08 9.80 -6.52
C GLY A 221 5.88 9.06 -5.18
N MET A 222 6.89 8.30 -4.72
CA MET A 222 6.83 7.59 -3.45
C MET A 222 6.80 8.52 -2.23
N LEU A 223 7.39 9.71 -2.29
CA LEU A 223 7.36 10.67 -1.18
C LEU A 223 5.93 11.06 -0.80
N PHE A 224 5.07 11.29 -1.80
CA PHE A 224 3.68 11.69 -1.57
C PHE A 224 2.85 10.56 -0.97
N ILE A 225 3.10 9.31 -1.39
CA ILE A 225 2.44 8.13 -0.82
C ILE A 225 2.81 7.99 0.66
N LYS A 226 4.10 8.12 0.99
CA LYS A 226 4.60 8.01 2.38
C LYS A 226 4.00 9.07 3.30
N ALA A 227 3.88 10.32 2.84
CA ALA A 227 3.32 11.41 3.63
C ALA A 227 1.82 11.18 3.96
N SER A 228 1.06 10.64 3.01
CA SER A 228 -0.35 10.29 3.22
C SER A 228 -0.51 9.09 4.17
N SER A 229 0.40 8.10 4.09
CA SER A 229 0.37 6.89 4.92
C SER A 229 0.45 7.20 6.42
N ARG A 230 1.32 8.11 6.85
CA ARG A 230 1.53 8.41 8.28
C ARG A 230 0.25 8.87 9.00
N GLN A 231 -0.57 9.67 8.35
CA GLN A 231 -1.82 10.15 8.95
C GLN A 231 -2.83 9.02 9.13
N ASN A 232 -2.83 8.05 8.22
CA ASN A 232 -3.71 6.89 8.27
C ASN A 232 -3.30 5.94 9.40
N GLU A 233 -2.01 5.78 9.67
CA GLU A 233 -1.49 5.03 10.83
C GLU A 233 -2.01 5.60 12.15
N PHE A 234 -1.88 6.91 12.36
CA PHE A 234 -2.39 7.54 13.59
C PHE A 234 -3.92 7.46 13.71
N ALA A 235 -4.64 7.48 12.59
CA ALA A 235 -6.08 7.28 12.60
C ALA A 235 -6.46 5.85 12.97
N ALA A 236 -5.71 4.84 12.50
CA ALA A 236 -5.89 3.44 12.86
C ALA A 236 -5.53 3.17 14.33
N ASP A 237 -4.45 3.78 14.84
CA ASP A 237 -4.06 3.71 16.26
C ASP A 237 -5.16 4.27 17.17
N ARG A 238 -5.68 5.45 16.82
CA ARG A 238 -6.82 6.04 17.52
C ARG A 238 -8.05 5.14 17.44
N PHE A 239 -8.30 4.53 16.28
CA PHE A 239 -9.43 3.62 16.13
C PHE A 239 -9.33 2.42 17.08
N ALA A 240 -8.15 1.83 17.22
CA ALA A 240 -7.90 0.76 18.20
C ALA A 240 -8.04 1.24 19.64
N ALA A 241 -7.53 2.45 19.95
CA ALA A 241 -7.66 3.06 21.26
C ALA A 241 -9.13 3.27 21.65
N ASP A 242 -9.98 3.85 20.79
CA ASP A 242 -11.40 3.99 21.14
C ASP A 242 -12.19 2.66 21.11
N LEU A 243 -11.58 1.53 20.71
CA LEU A 243 -12.14 0.19 20.94
C LEU A 243 -11.71 -0.43 22.28
N GLY A 244 -10.87 0.27 23.05
CA GLY A 244 -10.36 -0.15 24.34
C GLY A 244 -9.06 -0.94 24.29
N TYR A 245 -8.32 -0.89 23.16
CA TYR A 245 -7.07 -1.63 22.97
C TYR A 245 -5.82 -0.73 22.96
N GLY A 246 -5.91 0.47 23.56
CA GLY A 246 -4.85 1.48 23.47
C GLY A 246 -3.55 1.05 24.16
N SER A 247 -3.65 0.50 25.37
CA SER A 247 -2.49 0.06 26.16
C SER A 247 -1.85 -1.19 25.58
N GLU A 248 -2.67 -2.14 25.16
CA GLU A 248 -2.26 -3.39 24.52
C GLU A 248 -1.59 -3.12 23.17
N LEU A 249 -2.09 -2.13 22.41
CA LEU A 249 -1.45 -1.72 21.15
C LEU A 249 -0.08 -1.08 21.42
N ALA A 250 0.04 -0.24 22.45
CA ALA A 250 1.33 0.34 22.83
C ALA A 250 2.35 -0.75 23.22
N SER A 251 1.94 -1.73 24.02
CA SER A 251 2.77 -2.90 24.37
C SER A 251 3.18 -3.71 23.13
N ALA A 252 2.23 -3.97 22.23
CA ALA A 252 2.50 -4.70 21.00
C ALA A 252 3.48 -3.95 20.08
N LEU A 253 3.34 -2.63 19.96
CA LEU A 253 4.22 -1.79 19.16
C LEU A 253 5.66 -1.83 19.68
N ASP A 254 5.85 -1.69 20.98
CA ASP A 254 7.17 -1.74 21.61
C ASP A 254 7.83 -3.12 21.43
N ARG A 255 7.07 -4.21 21.63
CA ARG A 255 7.55 -5.59 21.41
C ARG A 255 8.01 -5.82 19.97
N VAL A 256 7.29 -5.26 19.00
CA VAL A 256 7.54 -5.48 17.57
C VAL A 256 8.59 -4.50 17.02
N ALA A 257 8.83 -3.36 17.67
CA ALA A 257 9.77 -2.31 17.23
C ALA A 257 11.18 -2.83 16.94
N GLY A 258 11.63 -3.88 17.64
CA GLY A 258 12.94 -4.51 17.44
C GLY A 258 13.00 -5.60 16.35
N GLN A 259 11.87 -6.04 15.81
CA GLN A 259 11.79 -7.16 14.87
C GLN A 259 11.58 -6.68 13.43
N CYS A 260 12.53 -5.91 12.89
CA CYS A 260 12.45 -5.41 11.53
C CYS A 260 12.72 -6.54 10.51
N PRO A 261 11.83 -6.78 9.52
CA PRO A 261 12.12 -7.74 8.45
C PRO A 261 13.33 -7.36 7.61
N ASP A 262 14.21 -8.31 7.35
CA ASP A 262 15.29 -8.15 6.36
C ASP A 262 14.79 -8.23 4.90
N ILE A 263 13.52 -8.61 4.68
CA ILE A 263 13.04 -9.08 3.37
C ILE A 263 11.95 -8.16 2.77
N GLY A 264 12.26 -7.59 1.60
CA GLY A 264 11.31 -7.23 0.53
C GLY A 264 10.09 -6.39 0.91
N ILE A 265 8.89 -6.86 0.54
CA ILE A 265 7.61 -6.14 0.65
C ILE A 265 7.23 -5.87 2.11
N LEU A 266 7.50 -6.81 3.01
CA LEU A 266 7.25 -6.63 4.45
C LEU A 266 8.15 -5.53 5.01
N LYS A 267 9.44 -5.52 4.68
CA LYS A 267 10.36 -4.42 5.05
C LYS A 267 9.88 -3.06 4.52
N ALA A 268 9.40 -3.03 3.28
CA ALA A 268 8.85 -1.82 2.69
C ALA A 268 7.60 -1.32 3.44
N MET A 269 6.70 -2.22 3.86
CA MET A 269 5.53 -1.87 4.69
C MET A 269 5.93 -1.43 6.10
N TYR A 270 6.88 -2.12 6.75
CA TYR A 270 7.43 -1.69 8.05
C TYR A 270 8.07 -0.29 7.97
N SER A 271 8.83 -0.01 6.91
CA SER A 271 9.50 1.29 6.70
C SER A 271 8.56 2.45 6.38
N THR A 272 7.26 2.19 6.20
CA THR A 272 6.24 3.23 5.96
C THR A 272 5.52 3.69 7.21
N HIS A 273 5.67 2.99 8.33
CA HIS A 273 5.09 3.45 9.60
C HIS A 273 5.85 4.68 10.15
N PRO A 274 5.15 5.60 10.83
CA PRO A 274 5.77 6.57 11.71
C PRO A 274 6.69 5.92 12.73
N ASP A 275 7.52 6.74 13.36
CA ASP A 275 8.37 6.29 14.45
C ASP A 275 7.53 5.64 15.57
N THR A 276 8.01 4.53 16.11
CA THR A 276 7.24 3.75 17.09
C THR A 276 7.01 4.55 18.38
N ASP A 277 8.01 5.31 18.84
CA ASP A 277 7.88 6.13 20.04
C ASP A 277 6.86 7.26 19.82
N GLU A 278 6.80 7.83 18.61
CA GLU A 278 5.77 8.81 18.25
C GLU A 278 4.36 8.21 18.32
N ARG A 279 4.18 6.96 17.87
CA ARG A 279 2.88 6.26 17.94
C ARG A 279 2.48 5.94 19.38
N ILE A 280 3.41 5.41 20.17
CA ILE A 280 3.18 5.10 21.58
C ILE A 280 2.84 6.37 22.36
N GLY A 281 3.58 7.47 22.15
CA GLY A 281 3.30 8.76 22.80
C GLY A 281 1.88 9.27 22.51
N ARG A 282 1.41 9.14 21.26
CA ARG A 282 0.02 9.51 20.94
C ARG A 282 -1.03 8.58 21.54
N LEU A 283 -0.73 7.30 21.70
CA LEU A 283 -1.62 6.38 22.40
C LEU A 283 -1.71 6.76 23.88
N GLN A 284 -0.60 7.16 24.51
CA GLN A 284 -0.58 7.69 25.88
C GLN A 284 -1.40 8.99 26.00
N ASP A 285 -1.29 9.91 25.03
CA ASP A 285 -2.13 11.12 24.97
C ASP A 285 -3.63 10.80 24.87
N LEU A 286 -3.99 9.65 24.29
CA LEU A 286 -5.36 9.14 24.19
C LEU A 286 -5.82 8.37 25.45
N GLY A 287 -4.97 8.28 26.48
CA GLY A 287 -5.28 7.64 27.76
C GLY A 287 -4.81 6.18 27.87
N ALA A 288 -3.90 5.71 27.02
CA ALA A 288 -3.28 4.40 27.19
C ALA A 288 -2.35 4.37 28.41
N GLU A 289 -2.65 3.50 29.36
CA GLU A 289 -1.81 3.22 30.52
C GLU A 289 -0.71 2.23 30.12
N TYR A 290 0.36 2.74 29.50
CA TYR A 290 1.53 1.94 29.11
C TYR A 290 2.83 2.57 29.60
N VAL A 291 3.68 1.74 30.20
CA VAL A 291 5.03 2.09 30.66
C VAL A 291 5.99 1.04 30.07
N ALA A 292 7.03 1.50 29.38
CA ALA A 292 8.03 0.63 28.78
C ALA A 292 8.73 -0.24 29.84
N TYR A 293 8.98 -1.51 29.50
CA TYR A 293 9.65 -2.49 30.37
C TYR A 293 11.18 -2.43 30.25
#